data_AF-A0AAV0Y522-F1
#
_entry.id   AF-A0AAV0Y522-F1
#
_cell.length_a   1.000
_cell.length_b   1.000
_cell.length_c   1.000
_cell.angle_alpha   90.00
_cell.angle_beta   90.00
_cell.angle_gamma   90.00
#
_symmetry.space_group_name_H-M   'P 1'
#
loop_
_entity.id
_entity.type
_entity.pdbx_description
1 polymer ?
#
loop_
_entity_poly.entity_id
_entity_poly.type
_entity_poly.pdbx_seq_one_letter_code
_entity_poly.pdbx_strand_id
1 'polypeptide(L)'
;MKSLSERRFCEGNIGDSVKIKIPDVDRARSDLRSILAVIISMEDGNYKLGTIKGKLQHYYSRNQFNICKEKFVSVDEVPDIQLSLREAARLFSNLGGQGYDRCTCVQKCETRRYKCKAAGIICNSKCHNGNTCKNK
;
A
#
# COMPACT_ATOMS: atom_id res chain seq x y z
N MET A 1 18.03 13.80 17.32
CA MET A 1 17.43 12.52 16.88
C MET A 1 17.45 12.27 15.37
N LYS A 2 18.11 13.10 14.53
CA LYS A 2 18.25 12.84 13.08
C LYS A 2 19.34 11.81 12.71
N SER A 3 20.35 11.65 13.57
CA SER A 3 21.61 10.96 13.27
C SER A 3 21.56 9.42 13.21
N LEU A 4 20.52 8.76 13.73
CA LEU A 4 20.42 7.29 13.71
C LEU A 4 19.69 6.76 12.47
N SER A 5 18.74 7.52 11.92
CA SER A 5 18.01 7.18 10.69
C SER A 5 18.88 7.30 9.44
N GLU A 6 19.70 8.35 9.36
CA GLU A 6 20.62 8.61 8.24
C GLU A 6 21.67 7.50 8.10
N ARG A 7 22.16 6.96 9.22
CA ARG A 7 23.12 5.84 9.22
C ARG A 7 22.55 4.52 8.70
N ARG A 8 21.23 4.35 8.73
CA ARG A 8 20.57 3.08 8.40
C ARG A 8 19.97 3.08 7.00
N PHE A 9 19.71 4.26 6.43
CA PHE A 9 19.09 4.40 5.12
C PHE A 9 19.85 5.45 4.30
N CYS A 10 20.59 4.99 3.28
CA CYS A 10 21.25 5.88 2.33
C CYS A 10 20.24 6.82 1.68
N GLU A 11 20.56 8.10 1.51
CA GLU A 11 19.68 9.07 0.84
C GLU A 11 19.32 8.61 -0.58
N GLY A 12 18.09 8.94 -1.01
CA GLY A 12 17.61 8.59 -2.35
C GLY A 12 17.75 9.76 -3.31
N ASN A 13 18.21 9.49 -4.52
CA ASN A 13 18.31 10.50 -5.57
C ASN A 13 17.08 10.44 -6.48
N ILE A 14 16.78 11.57 -7.13
CA ILE A 14 15.75 11.61 -8.18
C ILE A 14 16.15 10.63 -9.29
N GLY A 15 15.21 9.81 -9.74
CA GLY A 15 15.45 8.75 -10.71
C GLY A 15 15.88 7.40 -10.12
N ASP A 16 16.09 7.30 -8.80
CA ASP A 16 16.33 6.01 -8.17
C ASP A 16 15.04 5.17 -8.12
N SER A 17 15.17 3.89 -8.45
CA SER A 17 14.08 2.92 -8.30
C SER A 17 13.95 2.50 -6.84
N VAL A 18 12.72 2.44 -6.34
CA VAL A 18 12.39 2.13 -4.96
C VAL A 18 11.29 1.07 -4.87
N LYS A 19 11.27 0.34 -3.76
CA LYS A 19 10.23 -0.62 -3.38
C LYS A 19 9.47 -0.11 -2.16
N ILE A 20 8.15 0.00 -2.31
CA ILE A 20 7.22 0.40 -1.26
C ILE A 20 6.46 -0.85 -0.82
N LYS A 21 6.41 -1.13 0.48
CA LYS A 21 5.66 -2.29 1.01
C LYS A 21 4.16 -1.99 0.94
N ILE A 22 3.39 -2.95 0.43
CA ILE A 22 1.93 -2.88 0.45
C ILE A 22 1.44 -3.42 1.81
N PRO A 23 0.58 -2.70 2.52
CA PRO A 23 -0.07 -3.22 3.72
C PRO A 23 -0.82 -4.52 3.39
N ASP A 24 -0.77 -5.51 4.30
CA ASP A 24 -1.46 -6.77 4.05
C ASP A 24 -2.95 -6.59 3.76
N VAL A 25 -3.60 -5.61 4.40
CA VAL A 25 -5.03 -5.30 4.18
C VAL A 25 -5.35 -4.97 2.73
N ASP A 26 -4.43 -4.36 1.98
CA ASP A 26 -4.64 -3.94 0.59
C ASP A 26 -4.21 -5.02 -0.41
N ARG A 27 -3.77 -6.19 0.07
CA ARG A 27 -3.09 -7.22 -0.71
C ARG A 27 -3.84 -8.56 -0.68
N ALA A 28 -4.09 -9.17 -1.84
CA ALA A 28 -4.53 -10.55 -1.92
C ALA A 28 -3.38 -11.55 -1.68
N ARG A 29 -3.73 -12.82 -1.43
CA ARG A 29 -2.71 -13.84 -1.10
C ARG A 29 -1.66 -14.00 -2.20
N SER A 30 -2.08 -13.91 -3.46
CA SER A 30 -1.23 -14.06 -4.64
C SER A 30 -0.59 -12.75 -5.11
N ASP A 31 -0.91 -11.61 -4.49
CA ASP A 31 -0.39 -10.31 -4.90
C ASP A 31 1.03 -10.07 -4.42
N LEU A 32 1.74 -9.24 -5.18
CA LEU A 32 3.08 -8.73 -4.85
C LEU A 32 3.08 -8.06 -3.48
N ARG A 33 4.14 -8.28 -2.69
CA ARG A 33 4.29 -7.68 -1.35
C ARG A 33 4.74 -6.22 -1.40
N SER A 34 5.25 -5.77 -2.54
CA SER A 34 5.77 -4.43 -2.72
C SER A 34 5.51 -3.93 -4.13
N ILE A 35 5.30 -2.62 -4.24
CA ILE A 35 5.18 -1.90 -5.52
C ILE A 35 6.55 -1.31 -5.87
N LEU A 36 6.91 -1.42 -7.14
CA LEU A 36 8.07 -0.73 -7.72
C LEU A 36 7.68 0.70 -8.11
N ALA A 37 8.50 1.65 -7.69
CA ALA A 37 8.33 3.06 -7.96
C ALA A 37 9.69 3.72 -8.27
N VAL A 38 9.67 4.98 -8.69
CA VAL A 38 10.83 5.84 -8.91
C VAL A 38 10.67 7.13 -8.11
N ILE A 39 11.76 7.70 -7.63
CA ILE A 39 11.74 9.01 -6.97
C ILE A 39 11.59 10.09 -8.05
N ILE A 40 10.51 10.87 -8.00
CA ILE A 40 10.22 11.95 -8.95
C ILE A 40 10.76 13.28 -8.44
N SER A 41 10.51 13.59 -7.17
CA SER A 41 10.94 14.84 -6.54
C SER A 41 11.15 14.66 -5.04
N MET A 42 11.83 15.63 -4.44
CA MET A 42 12.10 15.68 -3.00
C MET A 42 11.78 17.07 -2.48
N GLU A 43 10.99 17.16 -1.41
CA GLU A 43 10.56 18.39 -0.77
C GLU A 43 10.67 18.22 0.75
N ASP A 44 11.41 19.11 1.42
CA ASP A 44 11.58 19.15 2.89
C ASP A 44 11.96 17.79 3.54
N GLY A 45 12.77 16.99 2.84
CA GLY A 45 13.21 15.67 3.31
C GLY A 45 12.18 14.54 3.12
N ASN A 46 11.05 14.84 2.49
CA ASN A 46 10.08 13.86 2.01
C ASN A 46 10.19 13.66 0.49
N TYR A 47 9.78 12.49 0.04
CA TYR A 47 9.98 12.02 -1.33
C TYR A 47 8.65 11.81 -2.03
N LYS A 48 8.52 12.36 -3.24
CA LYS A 48 7.40 12.07 -4.13
C LYS A 48 7.76 10.88 -5.01
N LEU A 49 6.90 9.87 -5.02
CA LEU A 49 7.16 8.60 -5.70
C LEU A 49 6.20 8.40 -6.88
N GLY A 50 6.73 7.82 -7.96
CA GLY A 50 6.02 7.52 -9.19
C GLY A 50 6.05 6.05 -9.55
N THR A 51 4.96 5.52 -10.07
CA THR A 51 4.90 4.15 -10.60
C THR A 51 4.59 4.22 -12.09
N ILE A 52 4.80 3.12 -12.82
CA ILE A 52 4.40 3.03 -14.24
C ILE A 52 2.89 3.26 -14.49
N LYS A 53 2.07 3.23 -13.43
CA LYS A 53 0.62 3.48 -13.49
C LYS A 53 0.22 4.90 -13.11
N GLY A 54 1.09 5.64 -12.44
CA GLY A 54 0.81 7.00 -11.97
C GLY A 54 1.66 7.43 -10.77
N LYS A 55 1.53 8.70 -10.39
CA LYS A 55 2.20 9.34 -9.27
C LYS A 55 1.47 9.07 -7.97
N LEU A 56 2.18 8.69 -6.92
CA LEU A 56 1.58 8.46 -5.61
C LEU A 56 1.22 9.79 -4.94
N GLN A 57 -0.01 9.90 -4.46
CA GLN A 57 -0.54 11.13 -3.85
C GLN A 57 0.23 11.55 -2.60
N HIS A 58 0.61 10.60 -1.75
CA HIS A 58 1.34 10.88 -0.53
C HIS A 58 2.84 11.09 -0.76
N TYR A 59 3.43 11.94 0.07
CA TYR A 59 4.87 12.02 0.22
C TYR A 59 5.35 10.96 1.19
N TYR A 60 6.53 10.42 0.92
CA TYR A 60 7.11 9.34 1.70
C TYR A 60 8.36 9.80 2.41
N SER A 61 8.49 9.42 3.68
CA SER A 61 9.75 9.59 4.41
C SER A 61 10.73 8.49 4.02
N ARG A 62 12.03 8.73 4.21
CA ARG A 62 13.08 7.80 3.75
C ARG A 62 12.93 6.37 4.28
N ASN A 63 12.43 6.19 5.49
CA ASN A 63 12.21 4.88 6.12
C ASN A 63 11.02 4.07 5.57
N GLN A 64 10.14 4.67 4.75
CA GLN A 64 8.93 4.02 4.24
C GLN A 64 9.16 3.21 2.96
N PHE A 65 10.31 3.37 2.32
CA PHE A 65 10.67 2.67 1.09
C PHE A 65 12.12 2.17 1.14
N ASN A 66 12.43 1.23 0.25
CA ASN A 66 13.79 0.72 0.07
C ASN A 66 14.29 1.06 -1.33
N ILE A 67 15.50 1.59 -1.44
CA ILE A 67 16.12 1.86 -2.74
C ILE A 67 16.59 0.54 -3.34
N CYS A 68 16.34 0.36 -4.63
CA CYS A 68 16.85 -0.75 -5.42
C CYS A 68 18.21 -0.39 -6.01
N LYS A 69 19.12 -1.36 -6.09
CA LYS A 69 20.41 -1.17 -6.78
C LYS A 69 20.23 -1.04 -8.29
N GLU A 70 19.22 -1.72 -8.82
CA GLU A 70 18.86 -1.74 -10.24
C GLU A 70 17.77 -0.71 -10.53
N LYS A 71 17.85 -0.11 -11.71
CA LYS A 71 16.85 0.83 -12.22
C LYS A 71 15.80 0.05 -12.99
N PHE A 72 14.57 0.03 -12.46
CA PHE A 72 13.44 -0.70 -13.04
C PHE A 72 12.42 0.23 -13.72
N VAL A 73 12.36 1.49 -13.30
CA VAL A 73 11.37 2.47 -13.75
C VAL A 73 12.08 3.80 -13.97
N SER A 74 11.85 4.42 -15.13
CA SER A 74 12.36 5.75 -15.45
C SER A 74 11.36 6.84 -15.06
N VAL A 75 11.83 8.05 -14.79
CA VAL A 75 10.94 9.17 -14.39
C VAL A 75 10.00 9.56 -15.53
N ASP A 76 10.47 9.48 -16.77
CA ASP A 76 9.70 9.85 -17.98
C ASP A 76 8.56 8.88 -18.30
N GLU A 77 8.62 7.65 -17.78
CA GLU A 77 7.59 6.62 -17.98
C GLU A 77 6.40 6.77 -17.03
N VAL A 78 6.48 7.70 -16.07
CA VAL A 78 5.45 7.87 -15.03
C VAL A 78 4.31 8.75 -15.57
N PRO A 79 3.07 8.22 -15.70
CA PRO A 79 1.92 9.02 -16.11
C PRO A 79 1.60 10.12 -15.09
N ASP A 80 1.07 11.25 -15.56
CA ASP A 80 0.63 12.35 -14.69
C ASP A 80 -0.77 12.12 -14.08
N ILE A 81 -0.99 10.91 -13.57
CA ILE A 81 -2.22 10.50 -12.90
C ILE A 81 -1.91 10.31 -11.42
N GLN A 82 -2.68 10.95 -10.55
CA GLN A 82 -2.54 10.81 -9.11
C GLN A 82 -3.21 9.52 -8.62
N LEU A 83 -2.47 8.67 -7.92
CA LEU A 83 -2.96 7.40 -7.37
C LEU A 83 -2.68 7.30 -5.87
N SER A 84 -3.61 6.72 -5.12
CA SER A 84 -3.33 6.23 -3.77
C SER A 84 -2.51 4.93 -3.83
N LEU A 85 -1.82 4.59 -2.73
CA LEU A 85 -1.09 3.32 -2.62
C LEU A 85 -2.00 2.11 -2.82
N ARG A 86 -3.26 2.21 -2.37
CA ARG A 86 -4.29 1.17 -2.52
C ARG A 86 -4.69 0.99 -3.98
N GLU A 87 -4.92 2.09 -4.70
CA GLU A 87 -5.26 2.01 -6.13
C GLU A 87 -4.10 1.45 -6.94
N ALA A 88 -2.87 1.88 -6.64
CA ALA A 88 -1.69 1.29 -7.22
C ALA A 88 -1.62 -0.23 -6.93
N ALA A 89 -1.82 -0.65 -5.68
CA ALA A 89 -1.84 -2.08 -5.31
C ALA A 89 -2.90 -2.88 -6.08
N ARG A 90 -4.10 -2.31 -6.28
CA ARG A 90 -5.16 -2.92 -7.09
C ARG A 90 -4.77 -3.05 -8.57
N LEU A 91 -4.17 -2.02 -9.15
CA LEU A 91 -3.75 -2.02 -10.57
C LEU A 91 -2.62 -3.02 -10.85
N PHE A 92 -1.77 -3.29 -9.86
CA PHE A 92 -0.70 -4.30 -9.94
C PHE A 92 -1.15 -5.70 -9.50
N SER A 93 -2.38 -5.86 -9.05
CA SER A 93 -2.93 -7.18 -8.69
C SER A 93 -3.56 -7.86 -9.89
N ASN A 94 -3.23 -9.13 -10.09
CA ASN A 94 -3.87 -9.95 -11.12
C ASN A 94 -5.29 -10.38 -10.75
N LEU A 95 -5.72 -10.22 -9.49
CA LEU A 95 -7.00 -10.72 -8.97
C LEU A 95 -7.90 -9.59 -8.42
N GLY A 96 -7.62 -8.33 -8.77
CA GLY A 96 -8.43 -7.18 -8.35
C GLY A 96 -8.04 -6.54 -7.01
N GLY A 97 -6.93 -6.96 -6.42
CA GLY A 97 -6.35 -6.43 -5.19
C GLY A 97 -7.01 -6.96 -3.92
N GLN A 98 -6.92 -6.18 -2.83
CA GLN A 98 -7.57 -6.37 -1.52
C GLN A 98 -8.24 -7.75 -1.30
N GLY A 99 -7.44 -8.80 -1.10
CA GLY A 99 -7.97 -10.17 -1.03
C GLY A 99 -8.69 -10.53 0.28
N TYR A 100 -9.00 -9.53 1.12
CA TYR A 100 -9.91 -9.69 2.25
C TYR A 100 -10.40 -8.33 2.77
N ASP A 101 -11.73 -8.15 2.80
CA ASP A 101 -12.34 -7.05 3.55
C ASP A 101 -12.46 -7.45 5.03
N ARG A 102 -11.80 -6.68 5.90
CA ARG A 102 -11.98 -6.83 7.35
C ARG A 102 -13.16 -5.99 7.79
N CYS A 103 -14.17 -6.63 8.38
CA CYS A 103 -15.16 -5.87 9.12
C CYS A 103 -14.52 -5.34 10.41
N THR A 104 -14.87 -4.11 10.80
CA THR A 104 -14.47 -3.53 12.11
C THR A 104 -15.47 -3.87 13.22
N CYS A 105 -16.26 -4.93 13.02
CA CYS A 105 -17.35 -5.25 13.92
C CYS A 105 -16.79 -5.98 15.14
N VAL A 106 -17.19 -5.56 16.33
CA VAL A 106 -16.74 -6.19 17.59
C VAL A 106 -17.57 -7.43 17.92
N GLN A 107 -18.80 -7.49 17.41
CA GLN A 107 -19.83 -8.48 17.75
C GLN A 107 -20.17 -9.41 16.56
N LYS A 108 -21.08 -10.36 16.77
CA LYS A 108 -21.44 -11.49 15.88
C LYS A 108 -21.93 -11.18 14.45
N CYS A 109 -21.94 -9.92 14.01
CA CYS A 109 -22.35 -9.47 12.67
C CYS A 109 -23.73 -9.97 12.20
N GLU A 110 -24.72 -10.03 13.10
CA GLU A 110 -26.01 -10.67 12.79
C GLU A 110 -26.95 -9.79 11.95
N THR A 111 -26.99 -8.50 12.26
CA THR A 111 -27.96 -7.55 11.67
C THR A 111 -27.30 -6.54 10.73
N ARG A 112 -28.10 -5.86 9.88
CA ARG A 112 -27.63 -4.77 9.01
C ARG A 112 -27.09 -3.54 9.76
N ARG A 113 -27.11 -3.53 11.10
CA ARG A 113 -26.40 -2.52 11.91
C ARG A 113 -24.88 -2.61 11.75
N TYR A 114 -24.38 -3.78 11.36
CA TYR A 114 -22.96 -4.02 11.14
C TYR A 114 -22.58 -3.70 9.70
N LYS A 115 -21.48 -2.94 9.52
CA LYS A 115 -21.01 -2.47 8.21
C LYS A 115 -20.82 -3.59 7.19
N CYS A 116 -20.32 -4.75 7.62
CA CYS A 116 -20.18 -5.92 6.75
C CYS A 116 -21.52 -6.42 6.21
N LYS A 117 -22.51 -6.61 7.08
CA LYS A 117 -23.85 -7.08 6.70
C LYS A 117 -24.61 -6.05 5.86
N ALA A 118 -24.43 -4.76 6.14
CA ALA A 118 -25.00 -3.67 5.36
C ALA A 118 -24.41 -3.59 3.94
N ALA A 119 -23.09 -3.81 3.83
CA ALA A 119 -22.38 -3.78 2.55
C ALA A 119 -22.45 -5.12 1.78
N GLY A 120 -23.11 -6.15 2.31
CA GLY A 120 -23.15 -7.49 1.70
C GLY A 120 -21.80 -8.22 1.73
N ILE A 121 -20.86 -7.78 2.58
CA ILE A 121 -19.51 -8.33 2.70
C ILE A 121 -19.50 -9.45 3.74
N ILE A 122 -18.87 -10.57 3.39
CA ILE A 122 -18.67 -11.72 4.27
C ILE A 122 -17.43 -11.52 5.16
N CYS A 123 -17.55 -11.81 6.46
CA CYS A 123 -16.45 -11.72 7.42
C CYS A 123 -15.55 -12.96 7.36
N ASN A 124 -14.23 -12.72 7.33
CA ASN A 124 -13.21 -13.78 7.41
C ASN A 124 -12.67 -13.98 8.85
N SER A 125 -11.84 -15.00 9.04
CA SER A 125 -11.22 -15.35 10.33
C SER A 125 -10.37 -14.24 10.96
N LYS A 126 -9.91 -13.26 10.17
CA LYS A 126 -9.12 -12.10 10.66
C LYS A 126 -9.99 -10.94 11.15
N CYS A 127 -11.31 -11.02 11.02
CA CYS A 127 -12.22 -9.93 11.40
C CYS A 127 -12.45 -9.83 12.92
N HIS A 128 -12.39 -10.95 13.63
CA HIS A 128 -12.92 -11.04 14.99
C HIS A 128 -11.95 -11.61 16.03
N ASN A 129 -10.65 -11.75 15.72
CA ASN A 129 -9.61 -12.26 16.64
C ASN A 129 -10.06 -13.50 17.47
N GLY A 130 -10.79 -14.43 16.85
CA GLY A 130 -11.29 -15.64 17.51
C GLY A 130 -12.72 -15.56 18.08
N ASN A 131 -13.36 -14.39 18.09
CA ASN A 131 -14.77 -14.27 18.47
C ASN A 131 -15.71 -14.89 17.42
N THR A 132 -16.86 -15.36 17.88
CA THR A 132 -17.88 -15.96 17.02
C THR A 132 -18.48 -14.92 16.08
N CYS A 133 -18.55 -15.26 14.79
CA CYS A 133 -19.19 -14.43 13.75
C CYS A 133 -20.23 -15.27 13.02
N LYS A 134 -21.44 -14.73 12.86
CA LYS A 134 -22.54 -15.34 12.10
C LYS A 134 -22.65 -14.82 10.66
N ASN A 135 -21.77 -13.90 10.27
CA ASN A 135 -21.67 -13.39 8.90
C ASN A 135 -20.42 -13.94 8.21
N LYS A 136 -20.32 -15.27 8.16
CA LYS A 136 -19.27 -16.01 7.44
C LYS A 136 -19.75 -16.39 6.05
#